data_AF-A0A139Y159-F1
#
_entry.id   AF-A0A139Y159-F1
#
_cell.length_a   1.000
_cell.length_b   1.000
_cell.length_c   1.000
_cell.angle_alpha   90.00
_cell.angle_beta   90.00
_cell.angle_gamma   90.00
#
_symmetry.space_group_name_H-M   'P 1'
#
loop_
_entity.id
_entity.type
_entity.pdbx_description
1 polymer ?
#
loop_
_entity_poly.entity_id
_entity_poly.type
_entity_poly.pdbx_seq_one_letter_code
_entity_poly.pdbx_strand_id
1 'polypeptide(L)'
;MNQQRSRRFKAAKDIQEEEKAYAELRAQFESEGREVPPKKMRWDSNVITPGTPFMHRLADALTYYIQDRLATNENWKGLRVIFSDATVPGEGEHKIMDFIRQQRKSGE
;
A
#
# COMPACT_ATOMS: atom_id res chain seq x y z
N MET A 1 9.56 -10.22 -8.50
CA MET A 1 8.66 -9.51 -9.45
C MET A 1 7.50 -10.37 -10.01
N ASN A 2 7.73 -11.59 -10.52
CA ASN A 2 6.66 -12.42 -11.14
C ASN A 2 5.48 -12.74 -10.20
N GLN A 3 5.74 -12.97 -8.91
CA GLN A 3 4.68 -13.18 -7.92
C GLN A 3 3.79 -11.93 -7.74
N GLN A 4 4.39 -10.73 -7.69
CA GLN A 4 3.63 -9.48 -7.60
C GLN A 4 2.76 -9.30 -8.84
N ARG A 5 3.31 -9.58 -10.03
CA ARG A 5 2.54 -9.55 -11.29
C ARG A 5 1.32 -10.47 -11.20
N SER A 6 1.51 -11.75 -10.86
CA SER A 6 0.39 -12.71 -10.74
C SER A 6 -0.70 -12.21 -9.77
N ARG A 7 -0.31 -11.71 -8.60
CA ARG A 7 -1.25 -11.14 -7.61
C ARG A 7 -2.05 -9.96 -8.17
N ARG A 8 -1.39 -9.03 -8.88
CA ARG A 8 -2.05 -7.83 -9.46
C ARG A 8 -3.02 -8.19 -10.57
N PHE A 9 -2.62 -9.11 -11.45
CA PHE A 9 -3.49 -9.61 -12.52
C PHE A 9 -4.74 -10.29 -11.96
N LYS A 10 -4.58 -11.12 -10.92
CA LYS A 10 -5.71 -11.73 -10.22
C LYS A 10 -6.62 -10.65 -9.60
N ALA A 11 -6.06 -9.70 -8.85
CA ALA A 11 -6.84 -8.63 -8.23
C ALA A 11 -7.66 -7.80 -9.23
N ALA A 12 -7.07 -7.47 -10.39
CA ALA A 12 -7.79 -6.76 -11.46
C ALA A 12 -8.93 -7.60 -12.05
N LYS A 13 -8.70 -8.91 -12.24
CA LYS A 13 -9.72 -9.84 -12.72
C LYS A 13 -10.87 -9.98 -11.71
N ASP A 14 -10.56 -10.18 -10.44
CA ASP A 14 -11.55 -10.30 -9.36
C ASP A 14 -12.43 -9.03 -9.29
N ILE A 15 -11.85 -7.84 -9.49
CA ILE A 15 -12.61 -6.58 -9.57
C ILE A 15 -13.58 -6.60 -10.75
N GLN A 16 -13.14 -7.01 -11.94
CA GLN A 16 -14.00 -7.07 -13.12
C GLN A 16 -15.15 -8.07 -12.95
N GLU A 17 -14.91 -9.21 -12.30
CA GLU A 17 -15.93 -10.21 -12.01
C GLU A 17 -16.94 -9.69 -10.98
N GLU A 18 -16.48 -9.03 -9.92
CA GLU A 18 -17.34 -8.36 -8.93
C GLU A 18 -18.22 -7.27 -9.57
N GLU A 19 -17.67 -6.48 -10.51
CA GLU A 19 -18.43 -5.43 -11.20
C GLU A 19 -19.52 -5.98 -12.12
N LYS A 20 -19.24 -7.08 -12.82
CA LYS A 20 -20.24 -7.78 -13.64
C LYS A 20 -21.35 -8.36 -12.78
N ALA A 21 -21.00 -9.08 -11.71
CA ALA A 21 -21.96 -9.65 -10.79
C ALA A 21 -22.86 -8.57 -10.15
N TYR A 22 -22.30 -7.42 -9.79
CA TYR A 22 -23.07 -6.30 -9.28
C TYR A 22 -24.05 -5.73 -10.33
N ALA A 23 -23.62 -5.60 -11.59
CA ALA A 23 -24.48 -5.12 -12.67
C ALA A 23 -25.66 -6.06 -12.96
N GLU A 24 -25.42 -7.37 -12.96
CA GLU A 24 -26.46 -8.40 -13.12
C GLU A 24 -27.47 -8.36 -11.96
N LEU A 25 -26.97 -8.32 -10.72
CA LEU A 25 -27.82 -8.24 -9.53
C LEU A 25 -28.66 -6.96 -9.52
N ARG A 26 -28.06 -5.83 -9.93
CA ARG A 26 -28.77 -4.56 -10.05
C ARG A 26 -29.91 -4.64 -11.05
N ALA A 27 -29.67 -5.16 -12.25
CA ALA A 27 -30.71 -5.29 -13.28
C ALA A 27 -31.87 -6.18 -12.82
N GLN A 28 -31.55 -7.27 -12.10
CA GLN A 28 -32.56 -8.13 -11.50
C GLN A 28 -33.42 -7.37 -10.48
N PHE A 29 -32.80 -6.65 -9.54
CA PHE A 29 -33.51 -5.92 -8.49
C PHE A 29 -34.40 -4.83 -9.09
N GLU A 30 -33.91 -4.10 -10.10
CA GLU A 30 -34.69 -3.11 -10.84
C GLU A 30 -35.89 -3.74 -11.54
N SER A 31 -35.75 -4.92 -12.16
CA SER A 31 -36.87 -5.62 -12.82
C SER A 31 -37.95 -6.12 -11.86
N GLU A 32 -37.56 -6.43 -10.61
CA GLU A 32 -38.46 -6.93 -9.58
C GLU A 32 -39.02 -5.80 -8.68
N GLY A 33 -38.69 -4.54 -8.96
CA GLY A 33 -39.10 -3.38 -8.16
C GLY A 33 -38.51 -3.37 -6.74
N ARG A 34 -37.39 -4.06 -6.51
CA ARG A 34 -36.69 -4.13 -5.22
C ARG A 34 -35.64 -3.02 -5.11
N GLU A 35 -35.35 -2.59 -3.88
CA GLU A 35 -34.33 -1.56 -3.62
C GLU A 35 -32.91 -2.08 -3.93
N VAL A 36 -32.19 -1.36 -4.80
CA VAL A 36 -30.83 -1.73 -5.23
C VAL A 36 -29.81 -1.39 -4.13
N PRO A 37 -29.02 -2.37 -3.64
CA PRO A 37 -27.95 -2.09 -2.69
C PRO A 37 -26.87 -1.16 -3.27
N PRO A 38 -26.31 -0.23 -2.48
CA PRO A 38 -25.27 0.68 -2.94
C PRO A 38 -23.99 -0.07 -3.34
N LYS A 39 -23.37 0.35 -4.45
CA LYS A 39 -22.09 -0.20 -4.89
C LYS A 39 -21.01 0.14 -3.85
N LYS A 40 -20.34 -0.88 -3.31
CA LYS A 40 -19.19 -0.67 -2.43
C LYS A 40 -18.01 -0.16 -3.26
N MET A 41 -17.55 1.06 -2.97
CA MET A 41 -16.36 1.60 -3.63
C MET A 41 -15.11 0.87 -3.11
N ARG A 42 -14.33 0.30 -4.03
CA ARG A 42 -13.09 -0.40 -3.71
C ARG A 42 -11.91 0.55 -3.92
N TRP A 43 -10.96 0.54 -2.99
CA TRP A 43 -9.67 1.19 -3.20
C TRP A 43 -8.79 0.33 -4.11
N ASP A 44 -8.18 0.94 -5.13
CA ASP A 44 -7.24 0.24 -5.99
C ASP A 44 -5.91 0.01 -5.27
N SER A 45 -5.68 -1.20 -4.79
CA SER A 45 -4.45 -1.57 -4.09
C SER A 45 -3.22 -1.61 -5.00
N ASN A 46 -3.38 -1.63 -6.33
CA ASN A 46 -2.25 -1.59 -7.27
C ASN A 46 -1.47 -0.27 -7.20
N VAL A 47 -2.08 0.79 -6.68
CA VAL A 47 -1.39 2.07 -6.42
C VAL A 47 -0.26 1.92 -5.40
N ILE A 48 -0.22 0.84 -4.61
CA ILE A 48 0.87 0.51 -3.69
C ILE A 48 2.02 -0.13 -4.49
N THR A 49 2.65 0.68 -5.33
CA THR A 49 3.74 0.30 -6.22
C THR A 49 4.73 1.46 -6.34
N PRO A 50 6.05 1.22 -6.29
CA PRO A 50 7.04 2.24 -6.59
C PRO A 50 6.75 2.98 -7.90
N GLY A 51 6.92 4.31 -7.89
CA GLY A 51 6.68 5.17 -9.05
C GLY A 51 5.23 5.66 -9.21
N THR A 52 4.28 5.24 -8.37
CA THR A 52 2.93 5.81 -8.40
C THR A 52 2.87 7.14 -7.64
N PRO A 53 1.96 8.07 -8.02
CA PRO A 53 1.74 9.30 -7.26
C PRO A 53 1.31 9.05 -5.80
N PHE A 54 0.65 7.92 -5.54
CA PHE A 54 0.29 7.52 -4.18
C PHE A 54 1.53 7.29 -3.32
N MET A 55 2.52 6.54 -3.83
CA MET A 55 3.75 6.26 -3.07
C MET A 55 4.59 7.52 -2.83
N HIS A 56 4.57 8.49 -3.74
CA HIS A 56 5.23 9.78 -3.53
C HIS A 56 4.57 10.56 -2.38
N ARG A 57 3.24 10.73 -2.42
CA ARG A 57 2.51 11.39 -1.32
C ARG A 57 2.66 10.65 0.02
N LEU A 58 2.73 9.32 -0.02
CA LEU A 58 2.98 8.52 1.17
C LEU A 58 4.38 8.80 1.76
N ALA A 59 5.40 8.93 0.92
CA ALA A 59 6.75 9.27 1.35
C ALA A 59 6.80 10.66 2.02
N ASP A 60 6.14 11.66 1.42
CA ASP A 60 6.04 13.01 1.99
C ASP A 60 5.32 12.97 3.36
N ALA A 61 4.18 12.29 3.43
CA ALA A 61 3.38 12.18 4.65
C ALA A 61 4.14 11.47 5.78
N LEU A 62 4.87 10.39 5.48
CA LEU A 62 5.69 9.68 6.46
C LEU A 62 6.91 10.48 6.91
N THR A 63 7.52 11.25 5.99
CA THR A 63 8.64 12.15 6.33
C THR A 63 8.17 13.22 7.32
N TYR A 64 7.04 13.87 7.02
CA TYR A 64 6.42 14.81 7.95
C TYR A 64 6.10 14.15 9.30
N TYR A 65 5.49 12.96 9.28
CA TYR A 65 5.15 12.23 10.50
C TYR A 65 6.37 11.94 11.37
N ILE A 66 7.48 11.50 10.77
CA ILE A 66 8.73 11.23 11.51
C ILE A 66 9.26 12.51 12.15
N GLN A 67 9.27 13.62 11.41
CA GLN A 67 9.73 14.92 11.93
C GLN A 67 8.86 15.40 13.10
N ASP A 68 7.54 15.34 12.94
CA ASP A 68 6.58 15.68 14.00
C ASP A 68 6.80 14.82 15.25
N ARG A 69 6.99 13.51 15.09
CA ARG A 69 7.21 12.61 16.22
C ARG A 69 8.54 12.87 16.93
N LEU A 70 9.62 13.10 16.20
CA LEU A 70 10.91 13.47 16.78
C LEU A 70 10.85 14.80 17.55
N ALA A 71 10.02 15.75 17.09
CA ALA A 71 9.88 17.06 17.73
C ALA A 71 8.95 17.04 18.95
N THR A 72 7.86 16.27 18.91
CA THR A 72 6.75 16.38 19.87
C THR A 72 6.64 15.22 20.85
N ASN A 73 7.18 14.05 20.52
CA ASN A 73 6.98 12.83 21.30
C ASN A 73 8.22 12.50 22.14
N GLU A 74 8.06 12.47 23.47
CA GLU A 74 9.17 12.18 24.38
C GLU A 74 9.78 10.79 24.17
N ASN A 75 8.97 9.80 23.79
CA ASN A 75 9.44 8.43 23.54
C ASN A 75 10.32 8.33 22.28
N TRP A 76 10.35 9.39 21.46
CA TRP A 76 11.19 9.46 20.26
C TRP A 76 12.49 10.24 20.50
N LYS A 77 12.65 10.86 21.69
CA LYS A 77 13.89 11.57 22.05
C LYS A 77 15.07 10.60 22.05
N GLY A 78 16.15 10.98 21.37
CA GLY A 78 17.38 10.19 21.28
C GLY A 78 17.32 9.00 20.32
N LEU A 79 16.20 8.76 19.63
CA LEU A 79 16.14 7.72 18.60
C LEU A 79 16.76 8.21 17.29
N ARG A 80 17.54 7.34 16.64
CA ARG A 80 17.91 7.49 15.24
C ARG A 80 16.86 6.81 14.37
N VAL A 81 16.09 7.61 13.63
CA VAL A 81 15.08 7.09 12.69
C VAL A 81 15.66 7.10 11.27
N ILE A 82 15.59 5.96 10.60
CA ILE A 82 16.01 5.80 9.19
C ILE A 82 14.76 5.50 8.37
N PHE A 83 14.53 6.29 7.33
CA PHE A 83 13.42 6.11 6.41
C PHE A 83 13.95 5.73 5.02
N SER A 84 13.47 4.60 4.48
CA SER A 84 13.82 4.11 3.15
C SER A 84 12.54 3.90 2.34
N ASP A 85 12.20 4.88 1.52
CA ASP A 85 10.95 4.92 0.77
C ASP A 85 10.95 3.97 -0.45
N ALA A 86 9.95 4.14 -1.31
CA ALA A 86 9.78 3.34 -2.52
C ALA A 86 10.74 3.72 -3.66
N THR A 87 11.46 4.83 -3.58
CA THR A 87 12.46 5.24 -4.58
C THR A 87 13.77 4.47 -4.40
N VAL A 88 14.06 4.01 -3.18
CA VAL A 88 15.22 3.16 -2.90
C VAL A 88 14.95 1.73 -3.36
N PRO A 89 15.75 1.20 -4.33
CA PRO A 89 15.56 -0.13 -4.88
C PRO A 89 15.66 -1.23 -3.83
N GLY A 90 14.91 -2.32 -4.04
CA GLY A 90 14.90 -3.50 -3.18
C GLY A 90 13.58 -3.70 -2.44
N GLU A 91 13.21 -4.95 -2.23
CA GLU A 91 12.04 -5.30 -1.42
C GLU A 91 12.30 -4.91 0.05
N GLY A 92 11.29 -4.40 0.75
CA GLY A 92 11.46 -3.86 2.10
C GLY A 92 12.09 -4.85 3.08
N GLU A 93 11.71 -6.12 2.99
CA GLU A 93 12.30 -7.21 3.79
C GLU A 93 13.81 -7.39 3.53
N HIS A 94 14.23 -7.30 2.27
CA HIS A 94 15.64 -7.40 1.91
C HIS A 94 16.43 -6.17 2.35
N LYS A 95 15.86 -4.97 2.20
CA LYS A 95 16.49 -3.72 2.68
C LYS A 95 16.76 -3.76 4.18
N ILE A 96 15.81 -4.25 4.98
CA ILE A 96 15.98 -4.42 6.43
C ILE A 96 17.08 -5.44 6.74
N MET A 97 17.06 -6.60 6.08
CA MET A 97 18.05 -7.65 6.30
C MET A 97 19.46 -7.22 5.90
N ASP A 98 19.60 -6.46 4.81
CA ASP A 98 20.88 -5.93 4.37
C ASP A 98 21.43 -4.88 5.34
N PHE A 99 20.57 -4.01 5.88
CA PHE A 99 20.95 -3.08 6.94
C PHE A 99 21.47 -3.83 8.19
N ILE A 100 20.76 -4.86 8.68
CA ILE A 100 21.19 -5.66 9.83
C ILE A 100 22.55 -6.34 9.56
N ARG A 101 22.73 -6.92 8.37
CA ARG A 101 24.00 -7.57 7.98
C ARG A 101 25.16 -6.58 7.93
N GLN A 102 24.93 -5.37 7.42
CA GLN A 102 25.95 -4.33 7.36
C GLN A 102 26.38 -3.92 8.78
N GLN A 103 25.42 -3.60 9.66
CA GLN A 103 25.72 -3.22 11.05
C GLN A 103 26.54 -4.31 11.79
N ARG A 104 26.21 -5.60 11.59
CA ARG A 104 26.95 -6.72 12.19
C ARG A 104 28.39 -6.86 11.68
N LYS A 105 28.66 -6.47 10.44
CA LYS A 105 30.02 -6.47 9.86
C LYS A 105 30.84 -5.27 10.32
N SER A 106 30.17 -4.16 10.58
CA SER A 106 30.79 -2.88 10.94
C SER A 106 31.37 -2.84 12.35
N GLY A 107 31.03 -3.79 13.24
CA GLY A 107 31.72 -3.98 14.52
C GLY A 107 31.87 -2.71 15.35
N GLU A 108 30.77 -2.00 15.60
CA GLU A 108 30.60 -1.19 16.81
C GLU A 108 29.74 -1.98 17.81
#